data_AF-A0A2S9FL39-F1
#
_entry.id   AF-A0A2S9FL39-F1
#
_cell.length_a   1.000
_cell.length_b   1.000
_cell.length_c   1.000
_cell.angle_alpha   90.00
_cell.angle_beta   90.00
_cell.angle_gamma   90.00
#
_symmetry.space_group_name_H-M   'P 1'
#
loop_
_entity.id
_entity.type
_entity.pdbx_description
1 polymer ?
#
loop_
_entity_poly.entity_id
_entity_poly.type
_entity_poly.pdbx_seq_one_letter_code
_entity_poly.pdbx_strand_id
1 'polypeptide(L)'
;AEAMETPRYLALVTELQRWSVDPPVRETSAKKLRATARRAGAKADRRLTEALRGGDDALLHRARKAAKRARYAGELIHRDTPSKKTKRSIKGYKRIQTVLGDLQDTVVARSMLRQLGTAAGTMPGENGFTFGLLYAREEHLAQQCRKNAATLG
;
A
#
# COMPACT_ATOMS: atom_id res chain seq x y z
N ALA A 1 14.99 -17.71 6.85
CA ALA A 1 15.75 -17.72 8.11
C ALA A 1 17.11 -17.06 7.92
N GLU A 2 17.89 -17.48 6.91
CA GLU A 2 19.24 -16.96 6.60
C GLU A 2 19.38 -15.42 6.60
N ALA A 3 18.45 -14.69 5.98
CA ALA A 3 18.49 -13.22 5.98
C ALA A 3 18.41 -12.57 7.38
N MET A 4 17.75 -13.23 8.34
CA MET A 4 17.56 -12.75 9.72
C MET A 4 18.74 -13.09 10.64
N GLU A 5 19.68 -13.92 10.18
CA GLU A 5 20.91 -14.24 10.92
C GLU A 5 22.10 -13.38 10.46
N THR A 6 21.89 -12.57 9.42
CA THR A 6 22.95 -11.72 8.87
C THR A 6 23.36 -10.60 9.83
N PRO A 7 24.64 -10.20 9.84
CA PRO A 7 25.11 -9.04 10.60
C PRO A 7 24.31 -7.76 10.31
N ARG A 8 23.88 -7.57 9.06
CA ARG A 8 23.06 -6.44 8.64
C ARG A 8 21.70 -6.41 9.36
N TYR A 9 21.03 -7.56 9.47
CA TYR A 9 19.75 -7.65 10.16
C TYR A 9 19.90 -7.39 11.65
N LEU A 10 20.89 -8.01 12.29
CA LEU A 10 21.14 -7.82 13.72
C LEU A 10 21.47 -6.36 14.04
N ALA A 11 22.32 -5.71 13.23
CA ALA A 11 22.61 -4.29 13.37
C ALA A 11 21.35 -3.41 13.25
N LEU A 12 20.47 -3.71 12.30
CA LEU A 12 19.19 -2.99 12.15
C LEU A 12 18.30 -3.17 13.38
N VAL A 13 18.18 -4.38 13.92
CA VAL A 13 17.36 -4.66 15.11
C VAL A 13 17.93 -3.94 16.33
N THR A 14 19.26 -3.97 16.53
CA THR A 14 19.92 -3.24 17.62
C THR A 14 19.66 -1.74 17.52
N GLU A 15 19.72 -1.14 16.34
CA GLU A 15 19.43 0.28 16.16
C GLU A 15 17.97 0.62 16.47
N LEU A 16 17.02 -0.21 16.02
CA LEU A 16 15.60 -0.04 16.33
C LEU A 16 15.31 -0.18 17.83
N GLN A 17 16.02 -1.07 18.55
CA GLN A 17 15.94 -1.19 20.01
C GLN A 17 16.50 0.04 20.72
N ARG A 18 17.58 0.65 20.21
CA ARG A 18 18.08 1.92 20.75
C ARG A 18 17.05 3.03 20.60
N TRP A 19 16.44 3.14 19.42
CA TRP A 19 15.44 4.19 19.15
C TRP A 19 14.12 4.00 19.88
N SER A 20 13.80 2.81 20.38
CA SER A 20 12.60 2.64 21.21
C SER A 20 12.76 3.27 22.60
N VAL A 21 14.00 3.42 23.08
CA VAL A 21 14.35 4.03 24.37
C VAL A 21 14.73 5.50 24.19
N ASP A 22 15.62 5.80 23.24
CA ASP A 22 16.09 7.15 22.94
C ASP A 22 15.93 7.44 21.43
N PRO A 23 14.71 7.79 20.99
CA PRO A 23 14.45 8.06 19.58
C PRO A 23 15.16 9.34 19.14
N PRO A 24 15.83 9.36 17.97
CA PRO A 24 16.51 10.55 17.44
C PRO A 24 15.51 11.55 16.84
N VAL A 25 14.50 11.95 17.63
CA VAL A 25 13.44 12.88 17.24
C VAL A 25 13.81 14.30 17.66
N ARG A 26 13.59 15.25 16.75
CA ARG A 26 13.71 16.67 17.07
C ARG A 26 12.42 17.17 17.72
N GLU A 27 12.55 18.09 18.65
CA GLU A 27 11.39 18.78 19.21
C GLU A 27 10.50 19.40 18.11
N THR A 28 9.19 19.25 18.27
CA THR A 28 8.21 19.76 17.33
C THR A 28 6.94 20.15 18.04
N SER A 29 6.14 21.03 17.42
CA SER A 29 4.87 21.45 18.00
C SER A 29 3.69 20.68 17.42
N ALA A 30 2.64 20.49 18.22
CA ALA A 30 1.40 19.88 17.77
C ALA A 30 0.80 20.60 16.54
N LYS A 31 1.01 21.92 16.43
CA LYS A 31 0.63 22.72 15.24
C LYS A 31 1.37 22.27 13.98
N LYS A 32 2.69 22.05 14.06
CA LYS A 32 3.52 21.55 12.95
C LYS A 32 3.13 20.12 12.55
N LEU A 33 2.85 19.24 13.52
CA LEU A 33 2.37 17.88 13.25
C LEU A 33 1.02 17.87 12.52
N ARG A 34 0.05 18.65 13.00
CA ARG A 34 -1.25 18.81 12.32
C ARG A 34 -1.13 19.39 10.91
N ALA A 35 -0.20 20.32 10.69
CA ALA A 35 0.07 20.85 9.34
C ALA A 35 0.65 19.76 8.42
N THR A 36 1.57 18.94 8.93
CA THR A 36 2.17 17.82 8.18
C THR A 36 1.14 16.75 7.82
N ALA A 37 0.25 16.40 8.75
CA ALA A 37 -0.85 15.47 8.49
C ALA A 37 -1.81 15.99 7.42
N ARG A 38 -2.17 17.28 7.45
CA ARG A 38 -2.98 17.91 6.40
C ARG A 38 -2.32 17.87 5.02
N ARG A 39 -1.01 18.14 4.96
CA ARG A 39 -0.24 18.03 3.70
C ARG A 39 -0.19 16.59 3.19
N ALA A 40 -0.08 15.60 4.07
CA ALA A 40 -0.12 14.20 3.69
C ALA A 40 -1.48 13.81 3.07
N GLY A 41 -2.58 14.29 3.66
CA GLY A 41 -3.93 14.13 3.11
C GLY A 41 -4.08 14.76 1.73
N ALA A 42 -3.77 16.06 1.59
CA ALA A 42 -3.85 16.76 0.31
C ALA A 42 -2.99 16.10 -0.79
N LYS A 43 -1.83 15.55 -0.42
CA LYS A 43 -0.96 14.79 -1.34
C LYS A 43 -1.57 13.45 -1.74
N ALA A 44 -2.29 12.79 -0.85
CA ALA A 44 -3.01 11.55 -1.15
C ALA A 44 -4.17 11.82 -2.12
N ASP A 45 -4.97 12.84 -1.84
CA ASP A 45 -6.12 13.23 -2.67
C ASP A 45 -5.66 13.60 -4.09
N ARG A 46 -4.64 14.46 -4.21
CA ARG A 46 -4.08 14.83 -5.51
C ARG A 46 -3.59 13.63 -6.31
N ARG A 47 -2.86 12.71 -5.67
CA ARG A 47 -2.35 11.50 -6.35
C ARG A 47 -3.45 10.55 -6.75
N LEU A 48 -4.52 10.45 -5.96
CA LEU A 48 -5.68 9.68 -6.34
C LEU A 48 -6.31 10.27 -7.60
N THR A 49 -6.55 11.59 -7.64
CA THR A 49 -7.07 12.26 -8.83
C THR A 49 -6.18 12.06 -10.06
N GLU A 50 -4.86 12.23 -9.92
CA GLU A 50 -3.89 11.96 -10.99
C GLU A 50 -3.99 10.51 -11.49
N ALA A 51 -4.05 9.55 -10.57
CA ALA A 51 -4.15 8.13 -10.89
C ALA A 51 -5.47 7.75 -11.58
N LEU A 52 -6.59 8.33 -11.16
CA LEU A 52 -7.90 8.08 -11.78
C LEU A 52 -8.01 8.64 -13.20
N ARG A 53 -7.26 9.71 -13.52
CA ARG A 53 -7.18 10.25 -14.89
C ARG A 53 -6.25 9.42 -15.78
N GLY A 54 -5.10 9.01 -15.24
CA GLY A 54 -4.07 8.34 -16.02
C GLY A 54 -4.29 6.83 -16.19
N GLY A 55 -5.04 6.17 -15.31
CA GLY A 55 -5.32 4.73 -15.35
C GLY A 55 -4.10 3.81 -15.15
N ASP A 56 -2.89 4.37 -15.07
CA ASP A 56 -1.63 3.65 -14.92
C ASP A 56 -1.47 3.05 -13.51
N ASP A 57 -1.14 1.75 -13.47
CA ASP A 57 -0.91 0.98 -12.25
C ASP A 57 0.19 1.60 -11.37
N ALA A 58 1.21 2.24 -11.94
CA ALA A 58 2.23 2.94 -11.17
C ALA A 58 1.66 4.18 -10.46
N LEU A 59 0.75 4.92 -11.10
CA LEU A 59 0.05 6.05 -10.46
C LEU A 59 -0.86 5.56 -9.32
N LEU A 60 -1.62 4.50 -9.56
CA LEU A 60 -2.49 3.88 -8.55
C LEU A 60 -1.67 3.37 -7.35
N HIS A 61 -0.51 2.77 -7.59
CA HIS A 61 0.41 2.36 -6.53
C HIS A 61 0.98 3.57 -5.74
N ARG A 62 1.31 4.67 -6.42
CA ARG A 62 1.74 5.92 -5.74
C ARG A 62 0.61 6.54 -4.91
N ALA A 63 -0.63 6.50 -5.39
CA ALA A 63 -1.81 6.94 -4.67
C ALA A 63 -2.05 6.08 -3.42
N ARG A 64 -1.97 4.74 -3.52
CA ARG A 64 -2.06 3.81 -2.37
C ARG A 64 -1.05 4.12 -1.29
N LYS A 65 0.23 4.31 -1.65
CA LYS A 65 1.29 4.69 -0.69
C LYS A 65 0.99 6.02 -0.01
N ALA A 66 0.44 6.99 -0.74
CA ALA A 66 0.07 8.29 -0.18
C ALA A 66 -1.14 8.17 0.77
N ALA A 67 -2.19 7.43 0.40
CA ALA A 67 -3.34 7.17 1.26
C ALA A 67 -2.94 6.45 2.56
N LYS A 68 -2.05 5.45 2.49
CA LYS A 68 -1.51 4.78 3.69
C LYS A 68 -0.79 5.77 4.63
N ARG A 69 0.04 6.67 4.07
CA ARG A 69 0.71 7.73 4.84
C ARG A 69 -0.27 8.73 5.45
N ALA A 70 -1.29 9.16 4.69
CA ALA A 70 -2.32 10.06 5.18
C ALA A 70 -3.15 9.42 6.31
N ARG A 71 -3.49 8.13 6.18
CA ARG A 71 -4.15 7.35 7.24
C ARG A 71 -3.32 7.32 8.51
N TYR A 72 -2.04 6.94 8.43
CA TYR A 72 -1.17 6.89 9.61
C TYR A 72 -0.96 8.25 10.28
N ALA A 73 -0.80 9.31 9.48
CA ALA A 73 -0.75 10.66 10.02
C ALA A 73 -2.06 11.04 10.72
N GLY A 74 -3.20 10.67 10.15
CA GLY A 74 -4.51 10.85 10.77
C GLY A 74 -4.67 10.06 12.07
N GLU A 75 -4.23 8.81 12.11
CA GLU A 75 -4.26 7.96 13.31
C GLU A 75 -3.41 8.53 14.44
N LEU A 76 -2.21 9.04 14.13
CA LEU A 76 -1.36 9.72 15.09
C LEU A 76 -2.07 10.95 15.69
N ILE A 77 -2.61 11.84 14.84
CA ILE A 77 -3.34 13.02 15.30
C ILE A 77 -4.61 12.64 16.08
N HIS A 78 -5.29 11.56 15.69
CA HIS A 78 -6.50 11.09 16.37
C HIS A 78 -6.21 10.53 17.76
N ARG A 79 -5.07 9.88 17.96
CA ARG A 79 -4.66 9.39 19.29
C ARG A 79 -4.47 10.54 20.27
N ASP A 80 -3.82 11.64 19.83
CA ASP A 80 -3.55 12.79 20.69
C ASP A 80 -4.76 13.72 20.84
N THR A 81 -5.56 13.88 19.78
CA THR A 81 -6.75 14.75 19.78
C THR A 81 -7.89 14.07 19.02
N PRO A 82 -8.67 13.20 19.70
CA PRO A 82 -9.77 12.49 19.07
C PRO A 82 -10.83 13.43 18.51
N SER A 83 -11.30 13.16 17.29
CA SER A 83 -12.42 13.89 16.70
C SER A 83 -13.16 13.04 15.67
N LYS A 84 -14.47 13.30 15.53
CA LYS A 84 -15.30 12.66 14.49
C LYS A 84 -14.76 12.95 13.08
N LYS A 85 -14.23 14.16 12.86
CA LYS A 85 -13.63 14.57 11.58
C LYS A 85 -12.41 13.73 11.22
N THR A 86 -11.47 13.58 12.15
CA THR A 86 -10.25 12.77 11.93
C THR A 86 -10.61 11.30 11.72
N LYS A 87 -11.56 10.76 12.51
CA LYS A 87 -12.04 9.37 12.35
C LYS A 87 -12.63 9.11 10.96
N ARG A 88 -13.44 10.04 10.42
CA ARG A 88 -13.98 9.94 9.05
C ARG A 88 -12.87 9.97 8.00
N SER A 89 -11.90 10.86 8.15
CA SER A 89 -10.75 10.94 7.23
C SER A 89 -9.92 9.65 7.23
N ILE A 90 -9.62 9.08 8.40
CA ILE A 90 -8.94 7.78 8.54
C ILE A 90 -9.72 6.68 7.81
N LYS A 91 -11.05 6.61 7.99
CA LYS A 91 -11.90 5.63 7.31
C LYS A 91 -11.87 5.80 5.79
N GLY A 92 -11.90 7.05 5.29
CA GLY A 92 -11.78 7.35 3.87
C GLY A 92 -10.45 6.84 3.29
N TYR A 93 -9.32 7.19 3.90
CA TYR A 93 -8.02 6.72 3.44
C TYR A 93 -7.82 5.20 3.59
N LYS A 94 -8.45 4.59 4.60
CA LYS A 94 -8.47 3.11 4.72
C LYS A 94 -9.19 2.48 3.54
N ARG A 95 -10.35 3.01 3.12
CA ARG A 95 -11.08 2.53 1.95
C ARG A 95 -10.25 2.65 0.67
N ILE A 96 -9.62 3.81 0.45
CA ILE A 96 -8.72 4.03 -0.70
C ILE A 96 -7.56 3.02 -0.66
N GLN A 97 -6.92 2.86 0.49
CA GLN A 97 -5.81 1.91 0.66
C GLN A 97 -6.24 0.48 0.31
N THR A 98 -7.41 0.03 0.79
CA THR A 98 -7.93 -1.34 0.54
C THR A 98 -8.17 -1.56 -0.94
N VAL A 99 -9.00 -0.73 -1.59
CA VAL A 99 -9.36 -0.91 -3.01
C VAL A 99 -8.13 -0.90 -3.93
N LEU A 100 -7.21 0.04 -3.72
CA LEU A 100 -5.96 0.09 -4.49
C LEU A 100 -4.98 -1.04 -4.10
N GLY A 101 -5.18 -1.65 -2.94
CA GLY A 101 -4.44 -2.83 -2.50
C GLY A 101 -4.85 -4.06 -3.25
N ASP A 102 -6.14 -4.34 -3.26
CA ASP A 102 -6.72 -5.47 -3.98
C ASP A 102 -6.30 -5.43 -5.45
N LEU A 103 -6.32 -4.24 -6.08
CA LEU A 103 -5.80 -4.07 -7.44
C LEU A 103 -4.31 -4.43 -7.55
N GLN A 104 -3.48 -3.93 -6.65
CA GLN A 104 -2.05 -4.24 -6.68
C GLN A 104 -1.77 -5.73 -6.47
N ASP A 105 -2.55 -6.38 -5.61
CA ASP A 105 -2.41 -7.81 -5.31
C ASP A 105 -2.73 -8.64 -6.56
N THR A 106 -3.75 -8.26 -7.36
CA THR A 106 -4.03 -8.92 -8.66
C THR A 106 -2.87 -8.76 -9.65
N VAL A 107 -2.21 -7.59 -9.69
CA VAL A 107 -1.05 -7.35 -10.58
C VAL A 107 0.13 -8.24 -10.21
N VAL A 108 0.43 -8.34 -8.91
CA VAL A 108 1.49 -9.22 -8.40
C VAL A 108 1.15 -10.68 -8.66
N ALA A 109 -0.08 -11.10 -8.34
CA ALA A 109 -0.55 -12.48 -8.55
C ALA A 109 -0.45 -12.88 -10.03
N ARG A 110 -0.89 -12.03 -10.96
CA ARG A 110 -0.76 -12.26 -12.40
C ARG A 110 0.67 -12.44 -12.86
N SER A 111 1.59 -11.62 -12.35
CA SER A 111 3.02 -11.76 -12.66
C SER A 111 3.56 -13.11 -12.21
N MET A 112 3.22 -13.54 -10.99
CA MET A 112 3.63 -14.84 -10.44
C MET A 112 3.01 -16.00 -11.22
N LEU A 113 1.70 -15.95 -11.50
CA LEU A 113 0.98 -16.98 -12.25
C LEU A 113 1.55 -17.15 -13.67
N ARG A 114 1.95 -16.06 -14.32
CA ARG A 114 2.62 -16.11 -15.63
C ARG A 114 3.97 -16.82 -15.56
N GLN A 115 4.76 -16.53 -14.52
CA GLN A 115 6.05 -17.20 -14.30
C GLN A 115 5.87 -18.70 -14.05
N LEU A 116 4.93 -19.07 -13.17
CA LEU A 116 4.62 -20.47 -12.86
C LEU A 116 4.07 -21.22 -14.09
N GLY A 117 3.15 -20.62 -14.84
CA GLY A 117 2.62 -21.21 -16.06
C GLY A 117 3.68 -21.43 -17.14
N THR A 118 4.63 -20.51 -17.25
CA THR A 118 5.78 -20.66 -18.18
C THR A 118 6.69 -21.81 -17.74
N ALA A 119 7.02 -21.89 -16.44
CA ALA A 119 7.86 -22.96 -15.91
C ALA A 119 7.22 -24.34 -16.09
N ALA A 120 5.93 -24.48 -15.73
CA ALA A 120 5.19 -25.74 -15.90
C ALA A 120 5.10 -26.19 -17.37
N GLY A 121 4.99 -25.25 -18.31
CA GLY A 121 4.99 -25.55 -19.75
C GLY A 121 6.31 -26.09 -20.29
N THR A 122 7.39 -26.08 -19.50
CA THR A 122 8.72 -26.58 -19.91
C THR A 122 9.06 -27.95 -19.34
N MET A 123 8.26 -28.49 -18.40
CA MET A 123 8.50 -29.79 -17.78
C MET A 123 7.62 -30.89 -18.39
N PRO A 124 8.17 -32.07 -18.76
CA PRO A 124 7.37 -33.17 -19.28
C PRO A 124 6.29 -33.61 -18.29
N GLY A 125 5.03 -33.63 -18.72
CA GLY A 125 3.89 -34.06 -17.90
C GLY A 125 3.25 -32.95 -17.05
N GLU A 126 3.82 -31.75 -17.01
CA GLU A 126 3.20 -30.57 -16.41
C GLU A 126 2.54 -29.68 -17.48
N ASN A 127 1.49 -28.93 -17.11
CA ASN A 127 0.77 -28.04 -18.01
C ASN A 127 0.44 -26.71 -17.31
N GLY A 128 0.69 -25.61 -18.01
CA GLY A 128 0.36 -24.26 -17.56
C GLY A 128 -1.13 -23.90 -17.48
N PHE A 129 -2.05 -24.77 -17.94
CA PHE A 129 -3.49 -24.48 -18.07
C PHE A 129 -4.12 -23.94 -16.78
N THR A 130 -3.88 -24.58 -15.63
CA THR A 130 -4.42 -24.14 -14.33
C THR A 130 -3.96 -22.73 -13.98
N PHE A 131 -2.69 -22.40 -14.22
CA PHE A 131 -2.16 -21.05 -14.01
C PHE A 131 -2.78 -20.03 -14.97
N GLY A 132 -3.09 -20.44 -16.20
CA GLY A 132 -3.85 -19.63 -17.16
C GLY A 132 -5.27 -19.29 -16.67
N LEU A 133 -6.00 -20.27 -16.12
CA LEU A 133 -7.33 -20.05 -15.56
C LEU A 133 -7.30 -19.08 -14.36
N LEU A 134 -6.33 -19.25 -13.45
CA LEU A 134 -6.14 -18.35 -12.33
C LEU A 134 -5.75 -16.94 -12.79
N TYR A 135 -4.89 -16.83 -13.80
CA TYR A 135 -4.50 -15.53 -14.36
C TYR A 135 -5.70 -14.76 -14.90
N ALA A 136 -6.58 -15.42 -15.66
CA ALA A 136 -7.80 -14.81 -16.20
C ALA A 136 -8.74 -14.34 -15.09
N ARG A 137 -8.84 -15.10 -13.99
CA ARG A 137 -9.60 -14.68 -12.80
C ARG A 137 -9.03 -13.42 -12.16
N GLU A 138 -7.72 -13.35 -11.97
CA GLU A 138 -7.06 -12.16 -11.42
C GLU A 138 -7.21 -10.94 -12.34
N GLU A 139 -7.24 -11.14 -13.66
CA GLU A 139 -7.54 -10.08 -14.61
C GLU A 139 -8.97 -9.54 -14.46
N HIS A 140 -9.96 -10.42 -14.26
CA HIS A 140 -11.33 -10.00 -13.97
C HIS A 140 -11.43 -9.23 -12.65
N LEU A 141 -10.77 -9.69 -11.59
CA LEU A 141 -10.71 -8.99 -10.32
C LEU A 141 -10.06 -7.61 -10.46
N ALA A 142 -8.97 -7.50 -11.22
CA ALA A 142 -8.32 -6.22 -11.48
C ALA A 142 -9.28 -5.21 -12.13
N GLN A 143 -10.11 -5.65 -13.10
CA GLN A 143 -11.12 -4.81 -13.72
C GLN A 143 -12.18 -4.34 -12.72
N GLN A 144 -12.66 -5.23 -11.84
CA GLN A 144 -13.58 -4.86 -10.77
C GLN A 144 -12.97 -3.85 -9.80
N CYS A 145 -11.71 -4.07 -9.38
CA CYS A 145 -10.99 -3.14 -8.51
C CYS A 145 -10.79 -1.77 -9.18
N ARG A 146 -10.54 -1.70 -10.49
CA ARG A 146 -10.46 -0.43 -11.23
C ARG A 146 -11.81 0.31 -11.26
N LYS A 147 -12.92 -0.41 -11.46
CA LYS A 147 -14.28 0.17 -11.34
C LYS A 147 -14.53 0.71 -9.94
N ASN A 148 -14.17 -0.05 -8.90
CA ASN A 148 -14.28 0.40 -7.51
C ASN A 148 -13.39 1.62 -7.23
N ALA A 149 -12.18 1.66 -7.79
CA ALA A 149 -11.27 2.78 -7.65
C ALA A 149 -11.85 4.07 -8.25
N ALA A 150 -12.55 3.98 -9.39
CA ALA A 150 -13.24 5.13 -10.00
C ALA A 150 -14.31 5.74 -9.07
N THR A 151 -14.87 4.97 -8.13
CA THR A 151 -15.84 5.47 -7.13
C THR A 151 -15.18 6.15 -5.91
N LEU A 152 -13.84 6.19 -5.85
CA LEU A 152 -13.10 6.84 -4.75
C LEU A 152 -12.92 8.35 -4.98
N GLY A 153 -13.16 8.83 -6.19
CA GLY A 153 -13.08 10.25 -6.58
C GLY A 153 -14.21 11.08 -6.02
#